data_AF-A0A2I0DBU3-F1
#
_entry.id   AF-A0A2I0DBU3-F1
#
_cell.length_a   1.000
_cell.length_b   1.000
_cell.length_c   1.000
_cell.angle_alpha   90.00
_cell.angle_beta   90.00
_cell.angle_gamma   90.00
#
_symmetry.space_group_name_H-M   'P 1'
#
loop_
_entity.id
_entity.type
_entity.pdbx_description
1 polymer ?
#
loop_
_entity_poly.entity_id
_entity_poly.type
_entity_poly.pdbx_seq_one_letter_code
_entity_poly.pdbx_strand_id
1 'polypeptide(L)'
;MKTVGIIGGSGFIGSHTTNKFLEEGFKVKVSSTDIHKVEKFSHLKQLKNSINLEILPLKVENKQQLQEFVQGCKIVIYGGTPFQLDVQDPKTELFDPTIKGTENFLEVINETPTVKKVVFIASVAAYNTNFPLPPDGKTPDDTIGESDEPFMSVESHPYAQAKFIANQTVEKFIKEHPNAHFEITTVSPVGVMGKSLSNREDSVSSGLQFLFKNKIAPNPFVQMLFDTDAEMALVDVKDVADGIYKASDKKGLHGKNYLLTSESWKVSDISAMLNGEKPAHQAKIVYKNDLAKQDLGMDFNLVVIPLTEFNS
;
A
#
# COMPACT_ATOMS: atom_id res chain seq x y z
N MET A 1 20.71 8.86 15.13
CA MET A 1 19.96 8.31 13.98
C MET A 1 18.51 8.12 14.39
N LYS A 2 17.52 8.56 13.58
CA LYS A 2 16.10 8.28 13.84
C LYS A 2 15.82 6.80 13.53
N THR A 3 14.96 6.16 14.30
CA THR A 3 14.54 4.76 14.07
C THR A 3 13.13 4.75 13.49
N VAL A 4 12.94 4.02 12.39
CA VAL A 4 11.64 3.72 11.79
C VAL A 4 11.35 2.22 11.92
N GLY A 5 10.14 1.88 12.34
CA GLY A 5 9.62 0.50 12.29
C GLY A 5 8.67 0.35 11.11
N ILE A 6 8.90 -0.64 10.25
CA ILE A 6 8.10 -0.91 9.06
C ILE A 6 7.46 -2.29 9.20
N ILE A 7 6.16 -2.31 9.46
CA ILE A 7 5.36 -3.54 9.51
C ILE A 7 4.94 -3.86 8.08
N GLY A 8 5.40 -4.99 7.55
CA GLY A 8 5.29 -5.36 6.13
C GLY A 8 6.47 -4.91 5.25
N GLY A 9 7.60 -4.50 5.85
CA GLY A 9 8.75 -3.94 5.14
C GLY A 9 9.51 -4.87 4.17
N SER A 10 9.15 -6.16 4.10
CA SER A 10 9.71 -7.12 3.15
C SER A 10 8.80 -7.43 1.95
N GLY A 11 7.63 -6.80 1.88
CA GLY A 11 6.71 -6.93 0.74
C GLY A 11 7.09 -6.06 -0.45
N PHE A 12 6.24 -6.04 -1.48
CA PHE A 12 6.46 -5.26 -2.70
C PHE A 12 6.66 -3.76 -2.41
N ILE A 13 5.65 -3.08 -1.84
CA ILE A 13 5.77 -1.67 -1.38
C ILE A 13 6.78 -1.54 -0.23
N GLY A 14 6.76 -2.50 0.70
CA GLY A 14 7.56 -2.46 1.92
C GLY A 14 9.07 -2.45 1.67
N SER A 15 9.55 -3.19 0.66
CA SER A 15 10.97 -3.28 0.33
C SER A 15 11.49 -1.96 -0.26
N HIS A 16 10.72 -1.33 -1.15
CA HIS A 16 11.03 0.01 -1.66
C HIS A 16 10.98 1.07 -0.55
N THR A 17 10.00 0.97 0.35
CA THR A 17 9.91 1.85 1.53
C THR A 17 11.13 1.66 2.45
N THR A 18 11.54 0.41 2.69
CA THR A 18 12.74 0.08 3.48
C THR A 18 13.99 0.66 2.82
N ASN A 19 14.14 0.50 1.50
CA ASN A 19 15.26 1.09 0.76
C ASN A 19 15.30 2.62 0.90
N LYS A 20 14.15 3.29 0.71
CA LYS A 20 14.04 4.75 0.84
C LYS A 20 14.49 5.23 2.22
N PHE A 21 14.03 4.62 3.32
CA PHE A 21 14.47 5.03 4.66
C PHE A 21 15.96 4.73 4.93
N LEU A 22 16.52 3.64 4.38
CA LEU A 22 17.95 3.34 4.49
C LEU A 22 18.83 4.35 3.73
N GLU A 23 18.38 4.82 2.55
CA GLU A 23 19.05 5.86 1.77
C GLU A 23 19.03 7.21 2.50
N GLU A 24 17.95 7.52 3.20
CA GLU A 24 17.78 8.72 4.02
C GLU A 24 18.49 8.62 5.39
N GLY A 25 19.25 7.54 5.62
CA GLY A 25 20.13 7.39 6.79
C GLY A 25 19.41 7.02 8.08
N PHE A 26 18.27 6.33 8.02
CA PHE A 26 17.55 5.85 9.20
C PHE A 26 18.09 4.49 9.70
N LYS A 27 17.86 4.21 10.99
CA LYS A 27 17.82 2.84 11.49
C LYS A 27 16.46 2.26 11.11
N VAL A 28 16.43 1.12 10.43
CA VAL A 28 15.17 0.53 9.96
C VAL A 28 14.95 -0.80 10.64
N LYS A 29 13.83 -0.94 11.35
CA LYS A 29 13.31 -2.23 11.83
C LYS A 29 12.26 -2.73 10.87
N VAL A 30 12.37 -3.95 10.38
CA VAL A 30 11.37 -4.60 9.52
C VAL A 30 10.79 -5.82 10.21
N SER A 31 9.46 -5.94 10.20
CA SER A 31 8.77 -7.10 10.73
C SER A 31 8.89 -8.31 9.81
N SER A 32 9.03 -9.51 10.38
CA SER A 32 8.74 -10.77 9.69
C SER A 32 7.74 -11.60 10.50
N THR A 33 6.72 -12.14 9.83
CA THR A 33 5.77 -13.07 10.48
C THR A 33 6.41 -14.42 10.80
N ASP A 34 7.52 -14.74 10.14
CA ASP A 34 8.33 -15.93 10.36
C ASP A 34 9.81 -15.59 10.09
N ILE A 35 10.63 -15.55 11.14
CA ILE A 35 12.06 -15.21 11.03
C ILE A 35 12.88 -16.36 10.42
N HIS A 36 12.34 -17.58 10.40
CA HIS A 36 13.02 -18.75 9.84
C HIS A 36 12.88 -18.83 8.32
N LYS A 37 11.89 -18.14 7.74
CA LYS A 37 11.69 -17.99 6.30
C LYS A 37 12.56 -16.86 5.73
N VAL A 38 13.87 -17.06 5.77
CA VAL A 38 14.89 -16.07 5.37
C VAL A 38 14.69 -15.57 3.95
N GLU A 39 14.21 -16.43 3.04
CA GLU A 39 13.88 -16.10 1.66
C GLU A 39 12.85 -14.95 1.54
N LYS A 40 11.99 -14.75 2.56
CA LYS A 40 10.99 -13.67 2.54
C LYS A 40 11.57 -12.28 2.73
N PHE A 41 12.76 -12.16 3.32
CA PHE A 41 13.37 -10.85 3.65
C PHE A 41 14.86 -10.75 3.29
N SER A 42 15.48 -11.80 2.75
CA SER A 42 16.90 -11.83 2.40
C SER A 42 17.31 -10.74 1.41
N HIS A 43 16.43 -10.39 0.47
CA HIS A 43 16.62 -9.31 -0.49
C HIS A 43 16.89 -7.96 0.18
N LEU A 44 16.32 -7.69 1.36
CA LEU A 44 16.55 -6.45 2.10
C LEU A 44 18.01 -6.31 2.58
N LYS A 45 18.69 -7.43 2.82
CA LYS A 45 20.11 -7.43 3.26
C LYS A 45 21.06 -6.98 2.16
N GLN A 46 20.62 -7.04 0.90
CA GLN A 46 21.39 -6.61 -0.27
C GLN A 46 21.23 -5.11 -0.57
N LEU A 47 20.31 -4.43 0.12
CA LEU A 47 20.10 -2.99 -0.04
C LEU A 47 21.33 -2.21 0.45
N LYS A 48 21.51 -1.02 -0.11
CA LYS A 48 22.53 -0.08 0.36
C LYS A 48 22.24 0.30 1.82
N ASN A 49 23.30 0.47 2.62
CA ASN A 49 23.21 0.79 4.04
C ASN A 49 22.46 -0.26 4.90
N SER A 50 22.32 -1.50 4.43
CA SER A 50 21.66 -2.59 5.18
C SER A 50 22.30 -2.92 6.54
N ILE A 51 23.50 -2.39 6.84
CA ILE A 51 24.08 -2.43 8.21
C ILE A 51 23.17 -1.74 9.25
N ASN A 52 22.29 -0.85 8.83
CA ASN A 52 21.31 -0.15 9.67
C ASN A 52 19.94 -0.86 9.73
N LEU A 53 19.82 -2.04 9.10
CA LEU A 53 18.60 -2.83 9.02
C LEU A 53 18.56 -3.89 10.14
N GLU A 54 17.41 -4.02 10.79
CA GLU A 54 17.11 -5.03 11.79
C GLU A 54 15.82 -5.76 11.40
N ILE A 55 15.84 -7.09 11.34
CA ILE A 55 14.64 -7.89 11.08
C ILE A 55 14.17 -8.49 12.40
N LEU A 56 12.90 -8.27 12.75
CA LEU A 56 12.32 -8.69 14.02
C LEU A 56 11.06 -9.54 13.80
N PRO A 57 10.83 -10.60 14.61
CA PRO A 57 9.61 -11.38 14.53
C PRO A 57 8.42 -10.53 14.99
N LEU A 58 7.35 -10.53 14.19
CA LEU A 58 6.10 -9.85 14.54
C LEU A 58 4.91 -10.45 13.79
N LYS A 59 3.91 -10.87 14.56
CA LYS A 59 2.53 -11.07 14.12
C LYS A 59 1.67 -9.97 14.74
N VAL A 60 0.91 -9.24 13.93
CA VAL A 60 0.14 -8.05 14.38
C VAL A 60 -1.00 -8.42 15.35
N GLU A 61 -1.39 -9.69 15.36
CA GLU A 61 -2.35 -10.25 16.31
C GLU A 61 -1.74 -10.44 17.72
N ASN A 62 -0.41 -10.42 17.83
CA ASN A 62 0.32 -10.54 19.08
C ASN A 62 0.75 -9.15 19.59
N LYS A 63 -0.02 -8.60 20.54
CA LYS A 63 0.23 -7.29 21.15
C LYS A 63 1.61 -7.16 21.80
N GLN A 64 2.12 -8.21 22.45
CA GLN A 64 3.43 -8.18 23.07
C GLN A 64 4.53 -8.00 22.01
N GLN A 65 4.47 -8.76 20.91
CA GLN A 65 5.41 -8.58 19.80
C GLN A 65 5.30 -7.19 19.17
N LEU A 66 4.08 -6.65 19.04
CA LEU A 66 3.87 -5.29 18.56
C LEU A 66 4.58 -4.27 19.47
N GLN A 67 4.38 -4.36 20.79
CA GLN A 67 4.99 -3.48 21.78
C GLN A 67 6.52 -3.54 21.70
N GLU A 68 7.10 -4.74 21.67
CA GLU A 68 8.53 -4.97 21.51
C GLU A 68 9.08 -4.38 20.20
N PHE A 69 8.34 -4.55 19.10
CA PHE A 69 8.73 -4.06 17.78
C PHE A 69 8.78 -2.53 17.73
N VAL A 70 7.73 -1.85 18.19
CA VAL A 70 7.61 -0.39 18.12
C VAL A 70 8.48 0.35 19.15
N GLN A 71 9.00 -0.36 20.16
CA GLN A 71 9.83 0.24 21.19
C GLN A 71 11.06 0.94 20.58
N GLY A 72 11.25 2.21 20.95
CA GLY A 72 12.36 3.04 20.47
C GLY A 72 12.20 3.58 19.04
N CYS A 73 11.12 3.23 18.33
CA CYS A 73 10.78 3.84 17.05
C CYS A 73 10.24 5.26 17.27
N LYS A 74 10.67 6.20 16.41
CA LYS A 74 10.09 7.54 16.30
C LYS A 74 9.00 7.59 15.24
N ILE A 75 9.17 6.78 14.20
CA ILE A 75 8.25 6.64 13.07
C ILE A 75 7.82 5.18 13.00
N VAL A 76 6.53 4.92 12.75
CA VAL A 76 6.04 3.58 12.45
C VAL A 76 5.23 3.60 11.16
N ILE A 77 5.56 2.73 10.22
CA ILE A 77 4.84 2.52 8.98
C ILE A 77 4.08 1.20 9.10
N TYR A 78 2.76 1.24 8.92
CA TYR A 78 1.90 0.08 9.03
C TYR A 78 1.34 -0.30 7.66
N GLY A 79 1.88 -1.37 7.05
CA GLY A 79 1.36 -1.99 5.82
C GLY A 79 1.13 -3.50 5.96
N GLY A 80 1.15 -4.03 7.19
CA GLY A 80 1.23 -5.46 7.52
C GLY A 80 -0.05 -6.28 7.37
N THR A 81 -0.98 -5.88 6.51
CA THR A 81 -2.18 -6.68 6.22
C THR A 81 -1.88 -7.70 5.12
N PRO A 82 -2.40 -8.93 5.17
CA PRO A 82 -2.32 -9.86 4.05
C PRO A 82 -2.86 -9.21 2.76
N PHE A 83 -2.09 -9.26 1.68
CA PHE A 83 -2.58 -8.91 0.34
C PHE A 83 -2.79 -10.18 -0.46
N GLN A 84 -4.04 -10.62 -0.54
CA GLN A 84 -4.41 -11.89 -1.15
C GLN A 84 -5.72 -11.72 -1.92
N LEU A 85 -5.71 -12.14 -3.19
CA LEU A 85 -6.88 -12.08 -4.08
C LEU A 85 -7.58 -13.45 -4.22
N ASP A 86 -6.86 -14.55 -4.00
CA ASP A 86 -7.46 -15.89 -3.98
C ASP A 86 -7.68 -16.32 -2.54
N VAL A 87 -8.93 -16.40 -2.09
CA VAL A 87 -9.31 -16.50 -0.69
C VAL A 87 -10.40 -17.55 -0.53
N GLN A 88 -10.19 -18.54 0.34
CA GLN A 88 -11.13 -19.63 0.56
C GLN A 88 -12.07 -19.33 1.73
N ASP A 89 -11.52 -18.87 2.85
CA ASP A 89 -12.26 -18.35 4.01
C ASP A 89 -11.90 -16.89 4.27
N PRO A 90 -12.65 -15.93 3.69
CA PRO A 90 -12.36 -14.51 3.86
C PRO A 90 -12.33 -14.04 5.30
N LYS A 91 -13.11 -14.68 6.18
CA LYS A 91 -13.16 -14.27 7.58
C LYS A 91 -11.82 -14.47 8.26
N THR A 92 -11.27 -15.69 8.18
CA THR A 92 -10.05 -16.05 8.88
C THR A 92 -8.78 -15.64 8.13
N GLU A 93 -8.83 -15.56 6.79
CA GLU A 93 -7.67 -15.22 5.96
C GLU A 93 -7.49 -13.70 5.76
N LEU A 94 -8.57 -12.91 5.78
CA LEU A 94 -8.53 -11.47 5.50
C LEU A 94 -9.11 -10.61 6.61
N PHE A 95 -10.39 -10.78 6.95
CA PHE A 95 -11.10 -9.85 7.82
C PHE A 95 -10.51 -9.84 9.24
N ASP A 96 -10.49 -11.00 9.91
CA ASP A 96 -9.99 -11.13 11.28
C ASP A 96 -8.55 -10.63 11.44
N PRO A 97 -7.55 -11.07 10.64
CA PRO A 97 -6.16 -10.60 10.80
C PRO A 97 -6.00 -9.12 10.46
N THR A 98 -6.73 -8.60 9.47
CA THR A 98 -6.62 -7.20 9.04
C THR A 98 -7.25 -6.25 10.07
N ILE A 99 -8.46 -6.54 10.53
CA ILE A 99 -9.20 -5.71 11.48
C ILE A 99 -8.53 -5.78 12.85
N LYS A 100 -8.34 -6.98 13.40
CA LYS A 100 -7.73 -7.17 14.72
C LYS A 100 -6.28 -6.69 14.76
N GLY A 101 -5.52 -6.91 13.68
CA GLY A 101 -4.17 -6.40 13.54
C GLY A 101 -4.12 -4.87 13.56
N THR A 102 -5.11 -4.20 12.96
CA THR A 102 -5.23 -2.74 12.96
C THR A 102 -5.62 -2.21 14.34
N GLU A 103 -6.61 -2.81 15.00
CA GLU A 103 -7.02 -2.44 16.36
C GLU A 103 -5.87 -2.59 17.37
N ASN A 104 -5.21 -3.75 17.38
CA ASN A 104 -4.05 -4.00 18.22
C ASN A 104 -2.93 -2.97 17.98
N PHE A 105 -2.67 -2.65 16.71
CA PHE A 105 -1.65 -1.68 16.35
C PHE A 105 -1.97 -0.29 16.91
N LEU A 106 -3.20 0.19 16.71
CA LEU A 106 -3.66 1.50 17.19
C LEU A 106 -3.60 1.60 18.72
N GLU A 107 -3.99 0.55 19.44
CA GLU A 107 -3.87 0.48 20.89
C GLU A 107 -2.40 0.59 21.33
N VAL A 108 -1.52 -0.22 20.74
CA VAL A 108 -0.09 -0.27 21.12
C VAL A 108 0.62 1.06 20.82
N ILE A 109 0.39 1.69 19.67
CA ILE A 109 1.02 2.99 19.37
C ILE A 109 0.53 4.10 20.30
N ASN A 110 -0.74 4.05 20.73
CA ASN A 110 -1.31 5.01 21.67
C ASN A 110 -0.70 4.88 23.07
N GLU A 111 -0.18 3.71 23.41
CA GLU A 111 0.55 3.46 24.66
C GLU A 111 2.06 3.61 24.52
N THR A 112 2.58 4.01 23.35
CA THR A 112 4.03 4.10 23.08
C THR A 112 4.49 5.55 22.90
N PRO A 113 4.96 6.24 23.96
CA PRO A 113 5.32 7.66 23.90
C PRO A 113 6.49 7.99 22.97
N THR A 114 7.32 7.00 22.63
CA THR A 114 8.47 7.21 21.73
C THR A 114 8.04 7.50 20.30
N VAL A 115 6.90 6.92 19.87
CA VAL A 115 6.34 7.13 18.53
C VAL A 115 5.80 8.54 18.42
N LYS A 116 6.13 9.23 17.31
CA LYS A 116 5.71 10.60 17.02
C LYS A 116 5.03 10.75 15.66
N LYS A 117 5.31 9.83 14.73
CA LYS A 117 4.71 9.80 13.39
C LYS A 117 4.30 8.38 13.06
N VAL A 118 3.09 8.23 12.54
CA VAL A 118 2.57 6.98 12.02
C VAL A 118 2.07 7.20 10.60
N VAL A 119 2.48 6.34 9.68
CA VAL A 119 1.89 6.28 8.34
C VAL A 119 1.17 4.95 8.20
N PHE A 120 -0.14 5.00 8.00
CA PHE A 120 -0.97 3.84 7.72
C PHE A 120 -1.12 3.68 6.21
N ILE A 121 -0.69 2.52 5.69
CA ILE A 121 -0.83 2.19 4.26
C ILE A 121 -2.19 1.51 4.07
N ALA A 122 -3.16 2.31 3.66
CA ALA A 122 -4.48 1.85 3.27
C ALA A 122 -4.44 1.36 1.81
N SER A 123 -5.50 1.63 1.06
CA SER A 123 -5.67 1.26 -0.34
C SER A 123 -6.72 2.19 -0.95
N VAL A 124 -6.74 2.33 -2.26
CA VAL A 124 -7.88 2.89 -2.99
C VAL A 124 -9.23 2.27 -2.59
N ALA A 125 -9.22 1.01 -2.10
CA ALA A 125 -10.39 0.36 -1.54
C ALA A 125 -11.00 1.09 -0.33
N ALA A 126 -10.26 1.98 0.34
CA ALA A 126 -10.80 2.87 1.37
C ALA A 126 -11.80 3.89 0.81
N TYR A 127 -11.76 4.18 -0.49
CA TYR A 127 -12.66 5.12 -1.17
C TYR A 127 -13.64 4.42 -2.11
N ASN A 128 -13.25 3.28 -2.68
CA ASN A 128 -14.10 2.52 -3.59
C ASN A 128 -13.75 1.02 -3.53
N THR A 129 -14.61 0.22 -2.91
CA THR A 129 -14.39 -1.23 -2.82
C THR A 129 -14.59 -1.97 -4.15
N ASN A 130 -15.22 -1.35 -5.16
CA ASN A 130 -15.38 -1.93 -6.50
C ASN A 130 -14.14 -1.77 -7.40
N PHE A 131 -13.08 -1.09 -6.94
CA PHE A 131 -11.86 -0.87 -7.73
C PHE A 131 -11.37 -2.16 -8.43
N PRO A 132 -11.02 -2.10 -9.74
CA PRO A 132 -10.90 -0.91 -10.57
C PRO A 132 -12.18 -0.43 -11.24
N LEU A 133 -13.32 -1.08 -10.99
CA LEU A 133 -14.60 -0.63 -11.52
C LEU A 133 -15.10 0.62 -10.76
N PRO A 134 -15.88 1.50 -11.41
CA PRO A 134 -16.49 2.64 -10.74
C PRO A 134 -17.38 2.21 -9.57
N PRO A 135 -17.52 3.05 -8.53
CA PRO A 135 -18.54 2.84 -7.51
C PRO A 135 -19.94 2.98 -8.12
N ASP A 136 -20.95 2.36 -7.50
CA ASP A 136 -22.32 2.43 -8.00
C ASP A 136 -22.79 3.89 -8.10
N GLY A 137 -23.40 4.24 -9.23
CA GLY A 137 -23.83 5.61 -9.52
C GLY A 137 -22.74 6.53 -10.09
N LYS A 138 -21.49 6.06 -10.22
CA LYS A 138 -20.45 6.70 -11.04
C LYS A 138 -20.17 5.90 -12.31
N THR A 139 -19.56 6.56 -13.28
CA THR A 139 -19.14 6.03 -14.57
C THR A 139 -17.60 6.03 -14.67
N PRO A 140 -17.00 5.33 -15.64
CA PRO A 140 -15.55 5.36 -15.85
C PRO A 140 -14.97 6.74 -16.21
N ASP A 141 -15.82 7.71 -16.55
CA ASP A 141 -15.41 9.08 -16.85
C ASP A 141 -15.49 10.01 -15.63
N ASP A 142 -16.08 9.55 -14.53
CA ASP A 142 -16.12 10.30 -13.28
C ASP A 142 -14.79 10.21 -12.53
N THR A 143 -14.42 11.32 -11.90
CA THR A 143 -13.23 11.38 -11.02
C THR A 143 -13.61 11.15 -9.56
N ILE A 144 -12.73 10.50 -8.81
CA ILE A 144 -12.85 10.27 -7.37
C ILE A 144 -11.71 10.99 -6.64
N GLY A 145 -12.01 11.74 -5.59
CA GLY A 145 -11.00 12.41 -4.76
C GLY A 145 -11.23 12.19 -3.26
N GLU A 146 -10.30 12.65 -2.44
CA GLU A 146 -10.33 12.42 -0.98
C GLU A 146 -11.48 13.15 -0.25
N SER A 147 -12.18 14.06 -0.92
CA SER A 147 -13.37 14.74 -0.39
C SER A 147 -14.69 14.05 -0.75
N ASP A 148 -14.65 13.03 -1.61
CA ASP A 148 -15.86 12.29 -1.98
C ASP A 148 -16.25 11.32 -0.86
N GLU A 149 -17.55 11.02 -0.75
CA GLU A 149 -18.04 10.01 0.18
C GLU A 149 -17.49 8.63 -0.23
N PRO A 150 -16.85 7.88 0.69
CA PRO A 150 -16.36 6.54 0.39
C PRO A 150 -17.48 5.58 0.02
N PHE A 151 -17.25 4.76 -1.02
CA PHE A 151 -18.17 3.72 -1.45
C PHE A 151 -17.73 2.33 -0.98
N MET A 152 -18.67 1.61 -0.36
CA MET A 152 -18.51 0.22 0.06
C MET A 152 -19.70 -0.62 -0.41
N SER A 153 -19.41 -1.79 -0.98
CA SER A 153 -20.39 -2.83 -1.27
C SER A 153 -19.99 -4.16 -0.63
N VAL A 154 -20.97 -4.88 -0.10
CA VAL A 154 -20.81 -6.23 0.45
C VAL A 154 -20.57 -7.28 -0.65
N GLU A 155 -20.88 -6.94 -1.90
CA GLU A 155 -20.63 -7.79 -3.08
C GLU A 155 -19.22 -7.57 -3.66
N SER A 156 -18.53 -6.50 -3.24
CA SER A 156 -17.14 -6.26 -3.64
C SER A 156 -16.22 -7.37 -3.17
N HIS A 157 -15.03 -7.45 -3.75
CA HIS A 157 -14.04 -8.46 -3.37
C HIS A 157 -13.71 -8.39 -1.86
N PRO A 158 -13.61 -9.52 -1.13
CA PRO A 158 -13.40 -9.50 0.32
C PRO A 158 -12.14 -8.76 0.79
N TYR A 159 -11.07 -8.80 -0.01
CA TYR A 159 -9.87 -7.97 0.23
C TYR A 159 -10.20 -6.47 0.29
N ALA A 160 -10.99 -5.96 -0.66
CA ALA A 160 -11.36 -4.56 -0.71
C ALA A 160 -12.22 -4.18 0.51
N GLN A 161 -13.16 -5.06 0.89
CA GLN A 161 -13.96 -4.88 2.10
C GLN A 161 -13.10 -4.84 3.37
N ALA A 162 -12.16 -5.78 3.54
CA ALA A 162 -11.28 -5.81 4.70
C ALA A 162 -10.40 -4.55 4.80
N LYS A 163 -9.89 -4.05 3.67
CA LYS A 163 -9.14 -2.80 3.59
C LYS A 163 -9.98 -1.58 3.90
N PHE A 164 -11.21 -1.52 3.41
CA PHE A 164 -12.16 -0.47 3.75
C PHE A 164 -12.43 -0.43 5.26
N ILE A 165 -12.77 -1.57 5.86
CA ILE A 165 -13.06 -1.65 7.30
C ILE A 165 -11.85 -1.24 8.13
N ALA A 166 -10.64 -1.70 7.79
CA ALA A 166 -9.43 -1.29 8.49
C ALA A 166 -9.18 0.23 8.40
N ASN A 167 -9.43 0.86 7.25
CA ASN A 167 -9.37 2.31 7.13
C ASN A 167 -10.40 3.00 8.04
N GLN A 168 -11.65 2.53 8.07
CA GLN A 168 -12.69 3.07 8.95
C GLN A 168 -12.31 2.96 10.44
N THR A 169 -11.63 1.87 10.84
CA THR A 169 -11.09 1.71 12.19
C THR A 169 -10.05 2.79 12.52
N VAL A 170 -9.15 3.09 11.58
CA VAL A 170 -8.14 4.16 11.75
C VAL A 170 -8.82 5.54 11.81
N GLU A 171 -9.78 5.82 10.93
CA GLU A 171 -10.53 7.09 10.95
C GLU A 171 -11.31 7.28 12.24
N LYS A 172 -11.94 6.22 12.74
CA LYS A 172 -12.62 6.24 14.03
C LYS A 172 -11.65 6.56 15.16
N PHE A 173 -10.49 5.90 15.20
CA PHE A 173 -9.46 6.17 16.19
C PHE A 173 -8.99 7.64 16.13
N ILE A 174 -8.76 8.20 14.94
CA ILE A 174 -8.38 9.62 14.79
C ILE A 174 -9.44 10.54 15.38
N LYS A 175 -10.73 10.27 15.11
CA LYS A 175 -11.85 11.06 15.64
C LYS A 175 -11.97 10.96 17.16
N GLU A 176 -11.70 9.79 17.73
CA GLU A 176 -11.74 9.54 19.19
C GLU A 176 -10.50 10.06 19.92
N HIS A 177 -9.37 10.25 19.23
CA HIS A 177 -8.09 10.68 19.80
C HIS A 177 -7.50 11.93 19.09
N PRO A 178 -8.22 13.07 19.03
CA PRO A 178 -7.77 14.27 18.29
C PRO A 178 -6.50 14.91 18.88
N ASN A 179 -6.15 14.56 20.12
CA ASN A 179 -4.98 15.06 20.84
C ASN A 179 -3.95 13.95 21.12
N ALA A 180 -3.89 12.92 20.27
CA ALA A 180 -2.87 11.87 20.39
C ALA A 180 -1.45 12.47 20.42
N HIS A 181 -0.52 11.84 21.16
CA HIS A 181 0.87 12.32 21.28
C HIS A 181 1.72 12.14 20.01
N PHE A 182 1.11 11.63 18.94
CA PHE A 182 1.69 11.36 17.64
C PHE A 182 0.74 11.82 16.52
N GLU A 183 1.31 12.14 15.35
CA GLU A 183 0.51 12.34 14.15
C GLU A 183 0.33 11.00 13.42
N ILE A 184 -0.88 10.70 12.99
CA ILE A 184 -1.17 9.57 12.10
C ILE A 184 -1.68 10.10 10.77
N THR A 185 -1.09 9.61 9.68
CA THR A 185 -1.43 9.98 8.31
C THR A 185 -1.70 8.71 7.52
N THR A 186 -2.77 8.71 6.73
CA THR A 186 -3.10 7.59 5.85
C THR A 186 -2.62 7.89 4.44
N VAL A 187 -2.08 6.87 3.78
CA VAL A 187 -1.82 6.90 2.33
C VAL A 187 -2.54 5.74 1.67
N SER A 188 -3.22 6.03 0.56
CA SER A 188 -4.08 5.09 -0.16
C SER A 188 -3.58 4.92 -1.59
N PRO A 189 -2.62 4.01 -1.83
CA PRO A 189 -2.17 3.72 -3.17
C PRO A 189 -3.25 2.99 -4.00
N VAL A 190 -3.24 3.25 -5.31
CA VAL A 190 -4.04 2.53 -6.32
C VAL A 190 -3.30 1.25 -6.77
N GLY A 191 -3.49 0.78 -8.02
CA GLY A 191 -2.73 -0.34 -8.57
C GLY A 191 -1.23 -0.05 -8.62
N VAL A 192 -0.46 -0.63 -7.69
CA VAL A 192 0.98 -0.35 -7.58
C VAL A 192 1.76 -1.23 -8.57
N MET A 193 2.50 -0.58 -9.46
CA MET A 193 3.30 -1.18 -10.52
C MET A 193 4.79 -0.87 -10.34
N GLY A 194 5.66 -1.64 -11.00
CA GLY A 194 7.10 -1.43 -10.95
C GLY A 194 7.91 -2.69 -10.73
N LYS A 195 9.23 -2.53 -10.71
CA LYS A 195 10.19 -3.61 -10.48
C LYS A 195 10.15 -4.10 -9.02
N SER A 196 10.05 -5.41 -8.84
CA SER A 196 10.20 -6.04 -7.52
C SER A 196 11.66 -6.01 -7.07
N LEU A 197 11.92 -5.66 -5.81
CA LEU A 197 13.25 -5.83 -5.19
C LEU A 197 13.48 -7.25 -4.66
N SER A 198 12.49 -8.13 -4.77
CA SER A 198 12.57 -9.53 -4.34
C SER A 198 12.20 -10.49 -5.46
N ASN A 199 12.73 -11.70 -5.40
CA ASN A 199 12.35 -12.80 -6.31
C ASN A 199 11.20 -13.64 -5.75
N ARG A 200 10.39 -13.06 -4.85
CA ARG A 200 9.26 -13.78 -4.25
C ARG A 200 8.11 -13.88 -5.24
N GLU A 201 7.51 -15.06 -5.31
CA GLU A 201 6.36 -15.33 -6.19
C GLU A 201 5.03 -14.96 -5.54
N ASP A 202 4.99 -14.73 -4.22
CA ASP A 202 3.78 -14.39 -3.45
C ASP A 202 3.39 -12.90 -3.49
N SER A 203 3.97 -12.12 -4.42
CA SER A 203 3.65 -10.70 -4.64
C SER A 203 2.50 -10.55 -5.63
N VAL A 204 1.33 -10.09 -5.15
CA VAL A 204 0.16 -9.86 -6.00
C VAL A 204 0.42 -8.78 -7.08
N SER A 205 1.13 -7.70 -6.77
CA SER A 205 1.51 -6.67 -7.78
C SER A 205 2.43 -7.24 -8.86
N SER A 206 3.39 -8.10 -8.48
CA SER A 206 4.25 -8.77 -9.46
C SER A 206 3.45 -9.77 -10.30
N GLY A 207 2.54 -10.52 -9.66
CA GLY A 207 1.64 -11.45 -10.32
C GLY A 207 0.73 -10.76 -11.34
N LEU A 208 0.06 -9.68 -10.97
CA LEU A 208 -0.81 -8.93 -11.89
C LEU A 208 -0.04 -8.36 -13.09
N GLN A 209 1.15 -7.79 -12.88
CA GLN A 209 2.00 -7.34 -13.99
C GLN A 209 2.39 -8.50 -14.92
N PHE A 210 2.73 -9.67 -14.37
CA PHE A 210 2.99 -10.88 -15.15
C PHE A 210 1.75 -11.33 -15.95
N LEU A 211 0.58 -11.35 -15.32
CA LEU A 211 -0.67 -11.76 -15.95
C LEU A 211 -1.08 -10.81 -17.09
N PHE A 212 -1.01 -9.49 -16.87
CA PHE A 212 -1.28 -8.49 -17.90
C PHE A 212 -0.29 -8.57 -19.06
N LYS A 213 1.01 -8.71 -18.76
CA LYS A 213 2.04 -8.85 -19.80
C LYS A 213 1.77 -10.05 -20.72
N ASN A 214 1.43 -11.19 -20.13
CA ASN A 214 1.23 -12.45 -20.86
C ASN A 214 -0.23 -12.69 -21.30
N LYS A 215 -1.14 -11.76 -21.00
CA LYS A 215 -2.59 -11.85 -21.26
C LYS A 215 -3.20 -13.15 -20.70
N ILE A 216 -2.83 -13.50 -19.47
CA ILE A 216 -3.29 -14.71 -18.77
C ILE A 216 -4.39 -14.32 -17.78
N ALA A 217 -5.54 -14.98 -17.85
CA ALA A 217 -6.65 -14.82 -16.92
C ALA A 217 -6.89 -16.11 -16.12
N PRO A 218 -6.26 -16.27 -14.93
CA PRO A 218 -6.32 -17.52 -14.18
C PRO A 218 -7.60 -17.68 -13.34
N ASN A 219 -8.36 -16.59 -13.14
CA ASN A 219 -9.56 -16.59 -12.30
C ASN A 219 -10.60 -15.58 -12.84
N PRO A 220 -11.87 -15.64 -12.37
CA PRO A 220 -12.95 -14.77 -12.85
C PRO A 220 -12.68 -13.27 -12.65
N PHE A 221 -11.97 -12.88 -11.58
CA PHE A 221 -11.64 -11.48 -11.34
C PHE A 221 -10.71 -10.94 -12.43
N VAL A 222 -9.62 -11.64 -12.74
CA VAL A 222 -8.69 -11.21 -13.80
C VAL A 222 -9.34 -11.32 -15.17
N GLN A 223 -10.18 -12.33 -15.42
CA GLN A 223 -10.95 -12.45 -16.66
C GLN A 223 -11.84 -11.23 -16.87
N MET A 224 -12.55 -10.78 -15.84
CA MET A 224 -13.38 -9.58 -15.89
C MET A 224 -12.58 -8.33 -16.29
N LEU A 225 -11.35 -8.19 -15.79
CA LEU A 225 -10.48 -7.06 -16.14
C LEU A 225 -10.15 -7.02 -17.64
N PHE A 226 -9.93 -8.18 -18.27
CA PHE A 226 -9.71 -8.27 -19.71
C PHE A 226 -11.01 -8.09 -20.51
N ASP A 227 -12.09 -8.75 -20.11
CA ASP A 227 -13.37 -8.73 -20.84
C ASP A 227 -13.98 -7.32 -20.90
N THR A 228 -13.79 -6.54 -19.85
CA THR A 228 -14.29 -5.15 -19.74
C THR A 228 -13.27 -4.12 -20.21
N ASP A 229 -12.05 -4.53 -20.56
CA ASP A 229 -10.91 -3.64 -20.83
C ASP A 229 -10.77 -2.55 -19.75
N ALA A 230 -10.80 -3.00 -18.49
CA ALA A 230 -11.03 -2.15 -17.32
C ALA A 230 -10.04 -0.98 -17.25
N GLU A 231 -10.55 0.21 -16.90
CA GLU A 231 -9.74 1.41 -16.69
C GLU A 231 -9.11 1.36 -15.28
N MET A 232 -7.82 1.05 -15.19
CA MET A 232 -7.13 0.89 -13.90
C MET A 232 -6.26 2.10 -13.59
N ALA A 233 -6.49 2.73 -12.44
CA ALA A 233 -5.58 3.75 -11.91
C ALA A 233 -4.31 3.09 -11.36
N LEU A 234 -3.15 3.60 -11.78
CA LEU A 234 -1.84 3.03 -11.47
C LEU A 234 -0.91 4.04 -10.81
N VAL A 235 0.09 3.52 -10.09
CA VAL A 235 1.14 4.31 -9.44
C VAL A 235 2.45 3.52 -9.40
N ASP A 236 3.57 4.22 -9.53
CA ASP A 236 4.90 3.63 -9.35
C ASP A 236 5.14 3.27 -7.88
N VAL A 237 5.63 2.07 -7.60
CA VAL A 237 6.04 1.64 -6.27
C VAL A 237 7.08 2.56 -5.63
N LYS A 238 7.94 3.22 -6.44
CA LYS A 238 8.91 4.21 -5.97
C LYS A 238 8.21 5.48 -5.47
N ASP A 239 7.19 5.94 -6.17
CA ASP A 239 6.39 7.10 -5.75
C ASP A 239 5.59 6.78 -4.48
N VAL A 240 5.10 5.55 -4.35
CA VAL A 240 4.45 5.10 -3.11
C VAL A 240 5.43 5.16 -1.93
N ALA A 241 6.66 4.66 -2.11
CA ALA A 241 7.70 4.73 -1.08
C ALA A 241 8.08 6.19 -0.73
N ASP A 242 8.17 7.08 -1.73
CA ASP A 242 8.46 8.49 -1.51
C ASP A 242 7.30 9.22 -0.80
N GLY A 243 6.05 8.92 -1.17
CA GLY A 243 4.85 9.44 -0.51
C GLY A 243 4.76 9.02 0.95
N ILE A 244 5.06 7.76 1.26
CA ILE A 244 5.15 7.24 2.64
C ILE A 244 6.24 8.00 3.42
N TYR A 245 7.42 8.18 2.83
CA TYR A 245 8.51 8.91 3.46
C TYR A 245 8.12 10.36 3.76
N LYS A 246 7.60 11.08 2.77
CA LYS A 246 7.17 12.48 2.89
C LYS A 246 6.06 12.65 3.93
N ALA A 247 5.06 11.77 3.95
CA ALA A 247 4.01 11.77 4.96
C ALA A 247 4.57 11.57 6.39
N SER A 248 5.64 10.78 6.52
CA SER A 248 6.30 10.53 7.79
C SER A 248 7.20 11.67 8.27
N ASP A 249 7.76 12.47 7.37
CA ASP A 249 8.71 13.55 7.70
C ASP A 249 8.02 14.91 7.90
N LYS A 250 6.99 15.23 7.10
CA LYS A 250 6.23 16.48 7.22
C LYS A 250 5.36 16.50 8.49
N LYS A 251 5.21 17.69 9.08
CA LYS A 251 4.38 17.92 10.28
C LYS A 251 3.00 18.47 9.91
N GLY A 252 2.06 18.42 10.84
CA GLY A 252 0.71 18.97 10.66
C GLY A 252 -0.20 18.10 9.81
N LEU A 253 0.13 16.80 9.67
CA LEU A 253 -0.58 15.86 8.80
C LEU A 253 -1.48 14.88 9.58
N HIS A 254 -1.70 15.11 10.88
CA HIS A 254 -2.56 14.25 11.70
C HIS A 254 -3.98 14.21 11.11
N GLY A 255 -4.48 13.00 10.90
CA GLY A 255 -5.82 12.75 10.35
C GLY A 255 -5.96 12.98 8.85
N LYS A 256 -4.88 13.31 8.13
CA LYS A 256 -4.91 13.47 6.68
C LYS A 256 -4.84 12.11 5.98
N ASN A 257 -5.51 12.02 4.84
CA ASN A 257 -5.51 10.86 3.95
C ASN A 257 -5.11 11.34 2.54
N TYR A 258 -4.23 10.61 1.87
CA TYR A 258 -3.69 10.98 0.57
C TYR A 258 -3.83 9.82 -0.42
N LEU A 259 -4.52 10.06 -1.54
CA LEU A 259 -4.51 9.14 -2.67
C LEU A 259 -3.14 9.21 -3.36
N LEU A 260 -2.50 8.05 -3.50
CA LEU A 260 -1.24 7.92 -4.24
C LEU A 260 -1.54 7.26 -5.58
N THR A 261 -1.67 8.09 -6.61
CA THR A 261 -2.10 7.71 -7.96
C THR A 261 -1.43 8.60 -8.99
N SER A 262 -1.17 8.06 -10.18
CA SER A 262 -0.63 8.80 -11.32
C SER A 262 -1.67 8.86 -12.45
N GLU A 263 -1.60 7.94 -13.41
CA GLU A 263 -2.50 7.85 -14.55
C GLU A 263 -3.37 6.60 -14.45
N SER A 264 -4.52 6.65 -15.09
CA SER A 264 -5.36 5.49 -15.37
C SER A 264 -5.20 5.06 -16.82
N TRP A 265 -5.14 3.75 -17.01
CA TRP A 265 -5.02 3.12 -18.32
C TRP A 265 -5.91 1.90 -18.40
N LYS A 266 -6.42 1.63 -19.59
CA LYS A 266 -7.11 0.37 -19.89
C LYS A 266 -6.16 -0.82 -19.79
N VAL A 267 -6.67 -1.98 -19.40
CA VAL A 267 -5.89 -3.23 -19.30
C VAL A 267 -5.17 -3.56 -20.62
N SER A 268 -5.80 -3.36 -21.76
CA SER A 268 -5.16 -3.56 -23.08
C SER A 268 -3.92 -2.67 -23.29
N ASP A 269 -3.97 -1.41 -22.88
CA ASP A 269 -2.86 -0.45 -22.96
C ASP A 269 -1.76 -0.77 -21.93
N ILE A 270 -2.14 -1.22 -20.74
CA ILE A 270 -1.20 -1.72 -19.72
C ILE A 270 -0.42 -2.91 -20.27
N SER A 271 -1.11 -3.88 -20.87
CA SER A 271 -0.48 -5.03 -21.55
C SER A 271 0.46 -4.59 -22.67
N ALA A 272 0.06 -3.59 -23.48
CA ALA A 272 0.91 -3.06 -24.55
C ALA A 272 2.21 -2.44 -23.98
N MET A 273 2.09 -1.56 -22.98
CA MET A 273 3.24 -0.92 -22.33
C MET A 273 4.18 -1.92 -21.63
N LEU A 274 3.64 -2.95 -20.96
CA LEU A 274 4.43 -4.04 -20.38
C LEU A 274 5.22 -4.83 -21.43
N ASN A 275 4.84 -4.78 -22.70
CA ASN A 275 5.52 -5.42 -23.82
C ASN A 275 6.33 -4.43 -24.68
N GLY A 276 6.52 -3.18 -24.22
CA GLY A 276 7.28 -2.16 -24.94
C GLY A 276 6.56 -1.56 -26.15
N GLU A 277 5.25 -1.77 -26.25
CA GLU A 277 4.40 -1.22 -27.30
C GLU A 277 3.77 0.11 -26.83
N LYS A 278 3.34 0.94 -27.79
CA LYS A 278 2.64 2.19 -27.48
C LYS A 278 1.18 1.90 -27.11
N PRO A 279 0.61 2.61 -26.12
CA PRO A 279 -0.82 2.52 -25.85
C PRO A 279 -1.63 3.07 -27.03
N ALA A 280 -2.82 2.51 -27.25
CA ALA A 280 -3.77 2.90 -28.27
C ALA A 280 -4.69 4.04 -27.82
N HIS A 281 -4.96 4.16 -26.51
CA HIS A 281 -5.78 5.23 -25.95
C HIS A 281 -4.92 6.32 -25.30
N GLN A 282 -5.57 7.33 -24.72
CA GLN A 282 -4.92 8.37 -23.91
C GLN A 282 -5.11 8.06 -22.42
N ALA A 283 -4.14 8.48 -21.61
CA ALA A 283 -4.24 8.43 -20.15
C ALA A 283 -5.49 9.16 -19.65
N LYS A 284 -6.13 8.61 -18.62
CA LYS A 284 -7.18 9.27 -17.85
C LYS A 284 -6.71 9.53 -16.42
N ILE A 285 -7.47 10.36 -15.70
CA ILE A 285 -7.30 10.56 -14.26
C ILE A 285 -8.62 10.15 -13.59
N VAL A 286 -8.72 8.89 -13.14
CA VAL A 286 -9.91 8.40 -12.43
C VAL A 286 -9.85 8.78 -10.95
N TYR A 287 -8.66 8.78 -10.35
CA TYR A 287 -8.43 9.18 -8.96
C TYR A 287 -7.56 10.43 -8.92
N LYS A 288 -7.95 11.42 -8.13
CA LYS A 288 -7.19 12.67 -7.96
C LYS A 288 -6.01 12.47 -7.02
N ASN A 289 -4.97 13.26 -7.23
CA ASN A 289 -3.76 13.29 -6.39
C ASN A 289 -3.39 14.72 -5.94
N ASP A 290 -4.35 15.64 -5.99
CA ASP A 290 -4.11 17.08 -5.75
C ASP A 290 -3.58 17.34 -4.34
N LEU A 291 -4.15 16.68 -3.33
CA LEU A 291 -3.70 16.82 -1.94
C LEU A 291 -2.30 16.24 -1.73
N ALA A 292 -1.97 15.11 -2.34
CA ALA A 292 -0.63 14.54 -2.28
C ALA A 292 0.41 15.47 -2.94
N LYS A 293 0.07 16.07 -4.08
CA LYS A 293 0.93 17.08 -4.73
C LYS A 293 1.10 18.32 -3.86
N GLN A 294 0.01 18.88 -3.34
CA GLN A 294 0.02 20.10 -2.55
C GLN A 294 0.72 19.94 -1.20
N ASP A 295 0.29 18.97 -0.39
CA ASP A 295 0.71 18.86 1.01
C ASP A 295 2.02 18.08 1.12
N LEU A 296 2.22 17.02 0.32
CA LEU A 296 3.43 16.20 0.37
C LEU A 296 4.50 16.65 -0.63
N GLY A 297 4.16 17.47 -1.62
CA GLY A 297 5.09 17.86 -2.69
C GLY A 297 5.41 16.66 -3.59
N MET A 298 4.43 15.80 -3.85
CA MET A 298 4.59 14.67 -4.76
C MET A 298 4.71 15.13 -6.20
N ASP A 299 5.59 14.45 -6.93
CA ASP A 299 5.62 14.46 -8.39
C ASP A 299 5.60 12.99 -8.80
N PHE A 300 4.52 12.58 -9.47
CA PHE A 300 4.28 11.17 -9.77
C PHE A 300 4.84 10.83 -11.14
N ASN A 301 5.58 9.73 -11.23
CA ASN A 301 6.06 9.18 -12.48
C ASN A 301 4.88 8.83 -13.39
N LEU A 302 5.07 9.04 -14.70
CA LEU A 302 4.17 8.51 -15.72
C LEU A 302 4.16 6.99 -15.65
N VAL A 303 2.99 6.39 -15.84
CA VAL A 303 2.77 4.94 -15.62
C VAL A 303 3.59 4.06 -16.56
N VAL A 304 3.97 4.57 -17.73
CA VAL A 304 4.88 3.87 -18.66
C VAL A 304 6.22 3.51 -18.02
N ILE A 305 6.72 4.31 -17.06
CA ILE A 305 8.01 4.08 -16.39
C ILE A 305 7.98 2.77 -15.58
N PRO A 306 7.14 2.60 -14.55
CA PRO A 306 7.12 1.37 -13.76
C PRO A 306 6.75 0.13 -14.58
N LEU A 307 5.89 0.26 -15.60
CA LEU A 307 5.52 -0.86 -16.47
C LEU A 307 6.71 -1.32 -17.34
N THR A 308 7.53 -0.39 -17.83
CA THR A 308 8.73 -0.74 -18.60
C THR A 308 9.81 -1.36 -17.71
N GLU A 309 9.99 -0.82 -16.49
CA GLU A 309 10.98 -1.30 -15.53
C GLU A 309 10.69 -2.71 -14.99
N PHE A 310 9.43 -3.18 -15.03
CA PHE A 310 9.07 -4.53 -14.64
C PHE A 310 9.89 -5.61 -15.39
N ASN A 311 10.34 -5.31 -16.60
CA ASN A 311 11.12 -6.20 -17.45
C ASN A 311 12.64 -6.13 -17.26
N SER A 312 13.11 -5.15 -16.49
CA SER A 312 14.54 -4.80 -16.34
C SER A 312 15.21 -5.40 -15.12
#